data_AF-A0A9D1S4J1-F1
#
_entry.id   AF-A0A9D1S4J1-F1
#
_cell.length_a   1.000
_cell.length_b   1.000
_cell.length_c   1.000
_cell.angle_alpha   90.00
_cell.angle_beta   90.00
_cell.angle_gamma   90.00
#
_symmetry.space_group_name_H-M   'P 1'
#
loop_
_entity.id
_entity.type
_entity.pdbx_description
1 polymer ?
#
loop_
_entity_poly.entity_id
_entity_poly.type
_entity_poly.pdbx_seq_one_letter_code
_entity_poly.pdbx_strand_id
1 'polypeptide(L)'
;MEAKPFDIFERPVVSVKIDLSCPIEITHTEVLSDDRGRCRAYIDIINVSSRPIRRIEGHAHWLSETGAELAQMDLVFEGMRLISHAHAQLTVAGEVPAAHDIALEPTEVAFSDFSQSWSTEDSELVEYEFTPEPPGARLDRLRGIAGKDAVCYPEARGRYWLCVCGRLNPGGSHSCARCMRGRERVFAALREDGPRGDFSNRLARRERFEARREELRLQYERANRRKRERRIRILTITAISVLIVATLIMVGILLGYIVY
;
A
#
# COMPACT_ATOMS: atom_id res chain seq x y z
N MET A 1 33.70 -30.76 23.38
CA MET A 1 32.40 -30.71 22.68
C MET A 1 31.83 -29.33 22.92
N GLU A 2 32.15 -28.37 22.05
CA GLU A 2 31.53 -27.04 22.09
C GLU A 2 30.10 -27.16 21.57
N ALA A 3 29.14 -26.74 22.39
CA ALA A 3 27.75 -26.64 22.01
C ALA A 3 27.62 -25.53 20.94
N LYS A 4 27.15 -25.90 19.75
CA LYS A 4 26.69 -24.93 18.75
C LYS A 4 25.56 -24.09 19.37
N PRO A 5 25.60 -22.76 19.31
CA PRO A 5 24.47 -21.95 19.68
C PRO A 5 23.32 -22.26 18.72
N PHE A 6 22.14 -22.54 19.29
CA PHE A 6 20.88 -22.70 18.58
C PHE A 6 20.56 -21.38 17.85
N ASP A 7 20.64 -21.41 16.52
CA ASP A 7 20.26 -20.29 15.64
C ASP A 7 18.72 -20.34 15.45
N ILE A 8 17.97 -19.85 16.44
CA ILE A 8 16.50 -19.87 16.44
C ILE A 8 15.96 -18.63 15.72
N PHE A 9 16.28 -18.45 14.45
CA PHE A 9 15.54 -17.60 13.52
C PHE A 9 15.81 -18.12 12.09
N GLU A 10 15.34 -19.33 11.79
CA GLU A 10 15.19 -19.75 10.39
C GLU A 10 14.33 -18.69 9.70
N ARG A 11 14.96 -17.94 8.79
CA ARG A 11 14.27 -16.91 8.02
C ARG A 11 13.17 -17.62 7.23
N PRO A 12 11.90 -17.16 7.28
CA PRO A 12 10.86 -17.81 6.51
C PRO A 12 11.21 -17.66 5.02
N VAL A 13 11.59 -18.79 4.41
CA VAL A 13 11.77 -18.89 2.98
C VAL A 13 10.37 -19.05 2.39
N VAL A 14 9.96 -18.06 1.61
CA VAL A 14 8.67 -18.09 0.92
C VAL A 14 8.93 -18.51 -0.52
N SER A 15 8.30 -19.59 -0.97
CA SER A 15 8.27 -19.92 -2.39
C SER A 15 7.32 -18.95 -3.08
N VAL A 16 7.83 -18.17 -4.02
CA VAL A 16 7.06 -17.17 -4.77
C VAL A 16 7.02 -17.56 -6.23
N LYS A 17 5.82 -17.52 -6.79
CA LYS A 17 5.55 -17.72 -8.21
C LYS A 17 5.18 -16.38 -8.83
N ILE A 18 5.85 -16.00 -9.91
CA ILE A 18 5.59 -14.74 -10.62
C ILE A 18 5.68 -14.95 -12.13
N ASP A 19 4.76 -14.34 -12.86
CA ASP A 19 4.88 -14.19 -14.31
C ASP A 19 5.60 -12.87 -14.62
N LEU A 20 6.76 -12.97 -15.27
CA LEU A 20 7.57 -11.80 -15.61
C LEU A 20 7.08 -11.06 -16.86
N SER A 21 6.25 -11.70 -17.70
CA SER A 21 5.69 -11.11 -18.92
C SER A 21 4.30 -10.54 -18.72
N CYS A 22 3.55 -10.98 -17.69
CA CYS A 22 2.21 -10.48 -17.41
C CYS A 22 2.20 -8.95 -17.23
N PRO A 23 1.37 -8.20 -17.99
CA PRO A 23 1.33 -6.73 -17.94
C PRO A 23 0.78 -6.15 -16.65
N ILE A 24 0.08 -6.97 -15.86
CA ILE A 24 -0.43 -6.60 -14.55
C ILE A 24 0.28 -7.41 -13.48
N GLU A 25 0.36 -6.83 -12.31
CA GLU A 25 0.82 -7.53 -11.13
C GLU A 25 -0.18 -7.35 -9.99
N ILE A 26 -0.55 -8.47 -9.36
CA ILE A 26 -1.42 -8.47 -8.19
C ILE A 26 -0.56 -8.15 -6.97
N THR A 27 -0.95 -7.09 -6.26
CA THR A 27 -0.19 -6.56 -5.13
C THR A 27 -0.82 -6.89 -3.78
N HIS A 28 -2.15 -7.02 -3.75
CA HIS A 28 -2.90 -7.35 -2.54
C HIS A 28 -4.27 -7.93 -2.89
N THR A 29 -4.77 -8.83 -2.04
CA THR A 29 -6.09 -9.43 -2.11
C THR A 29 -6.75 -9.34 -0.73
N GLU A 30 -8.04 -9.07 -0.71
CA GLU A 30 -8.86 -9.04 0.49
C GLU A 30 -10.24 -9.63 0.17
N VAL A 31 -10.74 -10.52 1.02
CA VAL A 31 -12.09 -11.06 0.93
C VAL A 31 -12.90 -10.64 2.15
N LEU A 32 -14.05 -10.02 1.92
CA LEU A 32 -15.04 -9.72 2.94
C LEU A 32 -16.26 -10.62 2.72
N SER A 33 -16.63 -11.39 3.75
CA SER A 33 -17.76 -12.31 3.69
C SER A 33 -18.81 -11.93 4.74
N ASP A 34 -20.09 -12.03 4.39
CA ASP A 34 -21.20 -11.88 5.32
C ASP A 34 -21.70 -13.23 5.88
N ASP A 35 -22.61 -13.16 6.84
CA ASP A 35 -23.23 -14.31 7.52
C ASP A 35 -24.12 -15.17 6.60
N ARG A 36 -24.39 -14.72 5.38
CA ARG A 36 -25.21 -15.40 4.37
C ARG A 36 -24.36 -16.04 3.26
N GLY A 37 -23.04 -16.01 3.38
CA GLY A 37 -22.13 -16.56 2.39
C GLY A 37 -21.94 -15.67 1.15
N ARG A 38 -22.40 -14.42 1.18
CA ARG A 38 -22.08 -13.45 0.13
C ARG A 38 -20.71 -12.88 0.42
N CYS A 39 -19.82 -12.98 -0.55
CA CYS A 39 -18.46 -12.49 -0.45
C CYS A 39 -18.22 -11.37 -1.47
N ARG A 40 -17.37 -10.44 -1.07
CA ARG A 40 -16.80 -9.42 -1.95
C ARG A 40 -15.30 -9.45 -1.81
N ALA A 41 -14.64 -9.69 -2.92
CA ALA A 41 -13.21 -9.66 -3.05
C ALA A 41 -12.75 -8.32 -3.63
N TYR A 42 -11.62 -7.85 -3.13
CA TYR A 42 -10.88 -6.69 -3.63
C TYR A 42 -9.49 -7.15 -4.04
N ILE A 43 -9.13 -6.92 -5.30
CA ILE A 43 -7.83 -7.31 -5.86
C ILE A 43 -7.12 -6.05 -6.32
N ASP A 44 -6.09 -5.64 -5.59
CA ASP A 44 -5.28 -4.48 -5.94
C ASP A 44 -4.23 -4.89 -6.96
N ILE A 45 -4.28 -4.26 -8.12
CA ILE A 45 -3.36 -4.49 -9.23
C ILE A 45 -2.55 -3.24 -9.56
N ILE A 46 -1.40 -3.44 -10.20
CA ILE A 46 -0.61 -2.40 -10.85
C ILE A 46 -0.36 -2.78 -12.30
N ASN A 47 -0.48 -1.83 -13.23
CA ASN A 47 0.01 -2.00 -14.59
C ASN A 47 1.54 -1.86 -14.61
N VAL A 48 2.26 -2.98 -14.74
CA VAL A 48 3.73 -3.00 -14.79
C VAL A 48 4.29 -2.81 -16.20
N SER A 49 3.41 -2.73 -17.21
CA SER A 49 3.79 -2.48 -18.59
C SER A 49 3.90 -0.98 -18.90
N SER A 50 4.57 -0.66 -20.02
CA SER A 50 4.63 0.70 -20.57
C SER A 50 3.35 1.10 -21.32
N ARG A 51 2.42 0.16 -21.56
CA ARG A 51 1.23 0.37 -22.40
C ARG A 51 -0.02 0.50 -21.53
N PRO A 52 -0.93 1.45 -21.81
CA PRO A 52 -2.21 1.53 -21.11
C PRO A 52 -3.06 0.29 -21.37
N ILE A 53 -3.74 -0.22 -20.33
CA ILE A 53 -4.59 -1.41 -20.39
C ILE A 53 -6.06 -0.97 -20.42
N ARG A 54 -6.83 -1.58 -21.33
CA ARG A 54 -8.28 -1.35 -21.46
C ARG A 54 -9.14 -2.49 -20.94
N ARG A 55 -8.59 -3.70 -20.89
CA ARG A 55 -9.34 -4.92 -20.59
C ARG A 55 -8.45 -6.00 -19.99
N ILE A 56 -8.99 -6.72 -19.01
CA ILE A 56 -8.38 -7.89 -18.37
C ILE A 56 -9.42 -9.01 -18.37
N GLU A 57 -9.05 -10.18 -18.88
CA GLU A 57 -9.77 -11.43 -18.70
C GLU A 57 -9.00 -12.35 -17.77
N GLY A 58 -9.70 -13.22 -17.06
CA GLY A 58 -9.07 -14.24 -16.24
C GLY A 58 -10.04 -15.07 -15.43
N HIS A 59 -9.50 -15.89 -14.55
CA HIS A 59 -10.25 -16.69 -13.59
C HIS A 59 -10.00 -16.16 -12.18
N ALA A 60 -11.06 -15.97 -11.41
CA ALA A 60 -10.98 -15.83 -9.96
C ALA A 60 -11.15 -17.19 -9.30
N HIS A 61 -10.17 -17.56 -8.49
CA HIS A 61 -10.17 -18.75 -7.66
C HIS A 61 -10.45 -18.33 -6.22
N TRP A 62 -11.63 -18.69 -5.71
CA TRP A 62 -11.99 -18.44 -4.32
C TRP A 62 -11.40 -19.54 -3.44
N LEU A 63 -10.68 -19.14 -2.41
CA LEU A 63 -9.89 -20.04 -1.57
C LEU A 63 -10.43 -20.05 -0.13
N SER A 64 -10.36 -21.21 0.48
CA SER A 64 -10.59 -21.40 1.93
C SER A 64 -9.41 -20.88 2.76
N GLU A 65 -9.56 -20.83 4.08
CA GLU A 65 -8.48 -20.48 5.02
C GLU A 65 -7.24 -21.39 4.88
N THR A 66 -7.42 -22.65 4.45
CA THR A 66 -6.31 -23.58 4.22
C THR A 66 -5.71 -23.48 2.81
N GLY A 67 -6.19 -22.56 1.97
CA GLY A 67 -5.77 -22.40 0.58
C GLY A 67 -6.38 -23.40 -0.41
N ALA A 68 -7.34 -24.23 0.02
CA ALA A 68 -8.05 -25.12 -0.90
C ALA A 68 -9.08 -24.32 -1.72
N GLU A 69 -9.16 -24.63 -3.01
CA GLU A 69 -10.11 -24.01 -3.94
C GLU A 69 -11.56 -24.40 -3.60
N LEU A 70 -12.41 -23.39 -3.49
CA LEU A 70 -13.84 -23.53 -3.19
C LEU A 70 -14.70 -23.32 -4.44
N ALA A 71 -14.30 -22.38 -5.30
CA ALA A 71 -15.00 -22.06 -6.53
C ALA A 71 -14.08 -21.33 -7.53
N GLN A 72 -14.36 -21.51 -8.82
CA GLN A 72 -13.74 -20.76 -9.91
C GLN A 72 -14.81 -19.92 -10.63
N MET A 73 -14.48 -18.68 -10.99
CA MET A 73 -15.35 -17.78 -11.75
C MET A 73 -14.59 -17.11 -12.88
N ASP A 74 -15.20 -17.04 -14.07
CA ASP A 74 -14.66 -16.27 -15.19
C ASP A 74 -14.92 -14.78 -14.97
N LEU A 75 -13.88 -13.97 -15.20
CA LEU A 75 -13.90 -12.54 -15.00
C LEU A 75 -13.51 -11.80 -16.27
N VAL A 76 -14.27 -10.73 -16.54
CA VAL A 76 -13.97 -9.78 -17.60
C VAL A 76 -14.10 -8.37 -17.02
N PHE A 77 -12.98 -7.66 -16.96
CA PHE A 77 -12.94 -6.26 -16.61
C PHE A 77 -12.73 -5.43 -17.88
N GLU A 78 -13.72 -4.64 -18.26
CA GLU A 78 -13.73 -3.86 -19.49
C GLU A 78 -13.89 -2.35 -19.24
N GLY A 79 -13.60 -1.55 -20.27
CA GLY A 79 -13.75 -0.09 -20.20
C GLY A 79 -12.75 0.60 -19.27
N MET A 80 -11.70 -0.09 -18.86
CA MET A 80 -10.67 0.46 -17.99
C MET A 80 -9.76 1.43 -18.76
N ARG A 81 -9.14 2.34 -18.02
CA ARG A 81 -8.02 3.16 -18.53
C ARG A 81 -6.86 3.10 -17.55
N LEU A 82 -6.29 1.92 -17.41
CA LEU A 82 -5.18 1.69 -16.48
C LEU A 82 -3.86 2.05 -17.17
N ILE A 83 -3.44 3.31 -17.00
CA ILE A 83 -2.18 3.80 -17.56
C ILE A 83 -0.96 3.11 -16.91
N SER A 84 0.21 3.23 -17.55
CA SER A 84 1.46 2.64 -17.07
C SER A 84 1.75 3.04 -15.61
N HIS A 85 2.06 2.03 -14.78
CA HIS A 85 2.32 2.13 -13.33
C HIS A 85 1.21 2.74 -12.48
N ALA A 86 -0.02 2.85 -13.02
CA ALA A 86 -1.18 3.15 -12.20
C ALA A 86 -1.67 1.90 -11.46
N HIS A 87 -2.21 2.13 -10.27
CA HIS A 87 -2.89 1.12 -9.48
C HIS A 87 -4.39 1.16 -9.73
N ALA A 88 -5.04 0.00 -9.64
CA ALA A 88 -6.50 -0.13 -9.61
C ALA A 88 -6.91 -1.22 -8.64
N GLN A 89 -8.13 -1.12 -8.12
CA GLN A 89 -8.75 -2.16 -7.32
C GLN A 89 -9.88 -2.79 -8.13
N LEU A 90 -9.75 -4.09 -8.41
CA LEU A 90 -10.79 -4.88 -9.04
C LEU A 90 -11.72 -5.40 -7.95
N THR A 91 -13.04 -5.36 -8.19
CA THR A 91 -14.04 -5.88 -7.25
C THR A 91 -14.71 -7.11 -7.86
N VAL A 92 -14.71 -8.21 -7.12
CA VAL A 92 -15.37 -9.46 -7.52
C VAL A 92 -16.42 -9.79 -6.47
N ALA A 93 -17.68 -9.94 -6.89
CA ALA A 93 -18.75 -10.40 -6.01
C ALA A 93 -18.99 -11.89 -6.25
N GLY A 94 -19.21 -12.64 -5.17
CA GLY A 94 -19.53 -14.06 -5.23
C GLY A 94 -20.49 -14.47 -4.11
N GLU A 95 -21.03 -15.67 -4.24
CA GLU A 95 -21.75 -16.37 -3.17
C GLU A 95 -20.97 -17.65 -2.85
N VAL A 96 -19.86 -17.48 -2.14
CA VAL A 96 -18.92 -18.56 -1.80
C VAL A 96 -18.76 -18.63 -0.29
N PRO A 97 -19.57 -19.46 0.39
CA PRO A 97 -19.44 -19.66 1.83
C PRO A 97 -18.03 -20.12 2.22
N ALA A 98 -17.52 -19.60 3.34
CA ALA A 98 -16.18 -19.90 3.86
C ALA A 98 -15.00 -19.43 2.98
N ALA A 99 -15.24 -18.61 1.96
CA ALA A 99 -14.15 -17.93 1.24
C ALA A 99 -13.37 -17.00 2.20
N HIS A 100 -12.05 -17.19 2.21
CA HIS A 100 -11.10 -16.44 3.02
C HIS A 100 -10.11 -15.64 2.18
N ASP A 101 -9.80 -16.13 0.97
CA ASP A 101 -8.89 -15.46 0.04
C ASP A 101 -9.37 -15.65 -1.41
N ILE A 102 -8.76 -14.91 -2.32
CA ILE A 102 -9.01 -14.98 -3.76
C ILE A 102 -7.69 -14.89 -4.51
N ALA A 103 -7.52 -15.72 -5.54
CA ALA A 103 -6.45 -15.57 -6.51
C ALA A 103 -7.04 -15.17 -7.86
N LEU A 104 -6.37 -14.26 -8.56
CA LEU A 104 -6.69 -13.93 -9.95
C LEU A 104 -5.63 -14.53 -10.85
N GLU A 105 -6.08 -15.29 -11.84
CA GLU A 105 -5.27 -15.86 -12.91
C GLU A 105 -5.64 -15.16 -14.23
N PRO A 106 -4.87 -14.17 -14.68
CA PRO A 106 -5.14 -13.47 -15.93
C PRO A 106 -4.91 -14.40 -17.14
N THR A 107 -5.85 -14.43 -18.07
CA THR A 107 -5.77 -15.22 -19.31
C THR A 107 -5.51 -14.35 -20.53
N GLU A 108 -6.03 -13.11 -20.53
CA GLU A 108 -5.76 -12.10 -21.56
C GLU A 108 -5.69 -10.69 -20.95
N VAL A 109 -4.75 -9.87 -21.43
CA VAL A 109 -4.69 -8.44 -21.12
C VAL A 109 -4.57 -7.63 -22.40
N ALA A 110 -5.62 -6.84 -22.71
CA ALA A 110 -5.68 -6.04 -23.93
C ALA A 110 -5.29 -4.57 -23.67
N PHE A 111 -4.50 -4.03 -24.60
CA PHE A 111 -4.00 -2.65 -24.52
C PHE A 111 -4.94 -1.64 -25.19
N SER A 112 -4.90 -0.40 -24.71
CA SER A 112 -5.74 0.71 -25.22
C SER A 112 -5.33 1.19 -26.61
N ASP A 113 -4.12 0.87 -27.06
CA ASP A 113 -3.62 1.16 -28.41
C ASP A 113 -4.04 0.11 -29.45
N PHE A 114 -4.80 -0.91 -29.03
CA PHE A 114 -5.21 -2.05 -29.85
C PHE A 114 -4.05 -2.84 -30.47
N SER A 115 -2.84 -2.73 -29.89
CA SER A 115 -1.74 -3.64 -30.17
C SER A 115 -2.08 -5.05 -29.68
N GLN A 116 -1.27 -6.04 -30.09
CA GLN A 116 -1.40 -7.42 -29.68
C GLN A 116 -1.54 -7.52 -28.14
N SER A 117 -2.64 -8.12 -27.70
CA SER A 117 -2.89 -8.47 -26.30
C SER A 117 -1.79 -9.39 -25.78
N TRP A 118 -1.52 -9.33 -24.48
CA TRP A 118 -0.82 -10.41 -23.81
C TRP A 118 -1.81 -11.54 -23.50
N SER A 119 -1.37 -12.78 -23.60
CA SER A 119 -2.13 -13.97 -23.24
C SER A 119 -1.33 -14.91 -22.35
N THR A 120 -1.99 -15.88 -21.72
CA THR A 120 -1.33 -16.97 -20.98
C THR A 120 -0.27 -17.72 -21.82
N GLU A 121 -0.41 -17.76 -23.14
CA GLU A 121 0.59 -18.38 -24.03
C GLU A 121 1.93 -17.62 -24.05
N ASP A 122 1.90 -16.31 -23.71
CA ASP A 122 3.08 -15.45 -23.61
C ASP A 122 3.73 -15.49 -22.22
N SER A 123 3.20 -16.32 -21.29
CA SER A 123 3.60 -16.35 -19.88
C SER A 123 5.09 -16.71 -19.70
N GLU A 124 5.80 -15.92 -18.89
CA GLU A 124 7.14 -16.25 -18.41
C GLU A 124 7.09 -16.50 -16.90
N LEU A 125 6.55 -17.66 -16.55
CA LEU A 125 6.37 -18.08 -15.17
C LEU A 125 7.70 -18.50 -14.53
N VAL A 126 8.01 -17.90 -13.39
CA VAL A 126 9.22 -18.15 -12.63
C VAL A 126 8.87 -18.39 -11.18
N GLU A 127 9.37 -19.50 -10.64
CA GLU A 127 9.33 -19.81 -9.22
C GLU A 127 10.69 -19.51 -8.60
N TYR A 128 10.68 -18.83 -7.45
CA TYR A 128 11.91 -18.49 -6.74
C TYR A 128 11.66 -18.41 -5.23
N GLU A 129 12.70 -18.75 -4.48
CA GLU A 129 12.72 -18.57 -3.04
C GLU A 129 12.97 -17.12 -2.68
N PHE A 130 12.11 -16.54 -1.86
CA PHE A 130 12.23 -15.19 -1.36
C PHE A 130 12.41 -15.18 0.15
N THR A 131 13.37 -14.39 0.61
CA THR A 131 13.64 -14.22 2.03
C THR A 131 13.77 -12.72 2.32
N PRO A 132 12.76 -12.10 2.94
CA PRO A 132 12.85 -10.69 3.31
C PRO A 132 13.93 -10.47 4.38
N GLU A 133 14.50 -9.27 4.39
CA GLU A 133 15.42 -8.85 5.43
C GLU A 133 14.64 -8.68 6.75
N PRO A 134 15.07 -9.35 7.84
CA PRO A 134 14.37 -9.28 9.12
C PRO A 134 14.44 -7.88 9.73
N PRO A 135 13.50 -7.53 10.64
CA PRO A 135 13.56 -6.29 11.39
C PRO A 135 14.92 -6.09 12.09
N GLY A 136 15.46 -4.88 11.99
CA GLY A 136 16.74 -4.50 12.60
C GLY A 136 17.53 -3.52 11.75
N ALA A 137 18.75 -3.20 12.21
CA ALA A 137 19.58 -2.15 11.63
C ALA A 137 19.85 -2.32 10.13
N ARG A 138 19.90 -3.56 9.63
CA ARG A 138 20.12 -3.85 8.21
C ARG A 138 18.89 -3.50 7.36
N LEU A 139 17.69 -3.85 7.81
CA LEU A 139 16.43 -3.43 7.17
C LEU A 139 16.21 -1.92 7.28
N ASP A 140 16.53 -1.31 8.42
CA ASP A 140 16.44 0.15 8.60
C ASP A 140 17.37 0.88 7.64
N ARG A 141 18.59 0.36 7.46
CA ARG A 141 19.54 0.87 6.47
C ARG A 141 19.00 0.78 5.07
N LEU A 142 18.54 -0.41 4.68
CA LEU A 142 17.93 -0.64 3.39
C LEU A 142 16.79 0.36 3.13
N ARG A 143 15.85 0.51 4.07
CA ARG A 143 14.70 1.42 3.92
C ARG A 143 15.07 2.89 3.96
N GLY A 144 16.10 3.25 4.70
CA GLY A 144 16.63 4.61 4.72
C GLY A 144 17.26 5.02 3.38
N ILE A 145 17.86 4.07 2.65
CA ILE A 145 18.46 4.30 1.31
C ILE A 145 17.42 4.20 0.21
N ALA A 146 16.64 3.12 0.19
CA ALA A 146 15.81 2.74 -0.94
C ALA A 146 14.34 3.16 -0.82
N GLY A 147 13.83 3.43 0.39
CA GLY A 147 12.41 3.72 0.62
C GLY A 147 11.75 2.71 1.58
N LYS A 148 10.60 3.08 2.15
CA LYS A 148 9.92 2.28 3.18
C LYS A 148 9.42 0.91 2.66
N ASP A 149 9.15 0.83 1.37
CA ASP A 149 8.73 -0.36 0.63
C ASP A 149 9.87 -1.34 0.32
N ALA A 150 11.11 -1.01 0.69
CA ALA A 150 12.22 -1.94 0.55
C ALA A 150 12.14 -3.05 1.61
N VAL A 151 12.33 -4.29 1.16
CA VAL A 151 12.16 -5.54 1.92
C VAL A 151 13.37 -6.46 1.82
N CYS A 152 14.23 -6.34 0.81
CA CYS A 152 15.45 -7.13 0.67
C CYS A 152 16.58 -6.31 0.01
N TYR A 153 17.80 -6.83 0.07
CA TYR A 153 18.90 -6.27 -0.71
C TYR A 153 18.79 -6.70 -2.17
N PRO A 154 19.28 -5.88 -3.13
CA PRO A 154 19.25 -6.25 -4.53
C PRO A 154 20.20 -7.41 -4.78
N GLU A 155 19.78 -8.38 -5.57
CA GLU A 155 20.52 -9.63 -5.79
C GLU A 155 20.49 -10.02 -7.27
N ALA A 156 21.64 -10.41 -7.83
CA ALA A 156 21.71 -10.97 -9.17
C ALA A 156 21.47 -12.49 -9.09
N ARG A 157 20.52 -13.01 -9.86
CA ARG A 157 20.10 -14.42 -9.82
C ARG A 157 20.10 -15.02 -11.22
N GLY A 158 21.28 -15.45 -11.68
CA GLY A 158 21.43 -16.01 -13.03
C GLY A 158 20.92 -15.05 -14.10
N ARG A 159 19.87 -15.46 -14.82
CA ARG A 159 19.21 -14.64 -15.87
C ARG A 159 18.23 -13.59 -15.34
N TYR A 160 18.13 -13.41 -14.03
CA TYR A 160 17.19 -12.50 -13.36
C TYR A 160 17.90 -11.58 -12.35
N TRP A 161 17.19 -10.59 -11.83
CA TRP A 161 17.62 -9.85 -10.65
C TRP A 161 16.45 -9.52 -9.73
N LEU A 162 16.70 -9.65 -8.42
CA LEU A 162 15.76 -9.32 -7.37
C LEU A 162 15.88 -7.84 -7.02
N CYS A 163 14.79 -7.10 -7.12
CA CYS A 163 14.74 -5.71 -6.70
C CYS A 163 14.57 -5.59 -5.19
N VAL A 164 14.97 -4.45 -4.63
CA VAL A 164 14.80 -4.12 -3.21
C VAL A 164 13.36 -4.18 -2.70
N CYS A 165 12.37 -4.05 -3.58
CA CYS A 165 10.94 -4.21 -3.26
C CYS A 165 10.47 -5.67 -3.25
N GLY A 166 11.38 -6.63 -3.43
CA GLY A 166 11.10 -8.06 -3.43
C GLY A 166 10.65 -8.62 -4.77
N ARG A 167 10.42 -7.79 -5.81
CA ARG A 167 10.03 -8.28 -7.14
C ARG A 167 11.24 -8.81 -7.92
N LEU A 168 11.14 -10.02 -8.46
CA LEU A 168 12.07 -10.54 -9.47
C LEU A 168 11.85 -9.83 -10.82
N ASN A 169 12.92 -9.67 -11.60
CA ASN A 169 12.87 -9.02 -12.92
C ASN A 169 13.80 -9.74 -13.90
N PRO A 170 13.52 -9.67 -15.22
CA PRO A 170 14.43 -10.16 -16.25
C PRO A 170 15.83 -9.54 -16.11
N GLY A 171 16.87 -10.33 -16.33
CA GLY A 171 18.27 -9.91 -16.20
C GLY A 171 18.67 -8.83 -17.21
N GLY A 172 17.95 -8.70 -18.32
CA GLY A 172 18.12 -7.61 -19.28
C GLY A 172 17.42 -6.30 -18.88
N SER A 173 16.56 -6.30 -17.85
CA SER A 173 15.80 -5.10 -17.49
C SER A 173 16.68 -4.09 -16.73
N HIS A 174 16.58 -2.82 -17.12
CA HIS A 174 17.30 -1.71 -16.47
C HIS A 174 16.56 -1.16 -15.24
N SER A 175 15.26 -1.45 -15.10
CA SER A 175 14.41 -1.02 -13.99
C SER A 175 13.51 -2.15 -13.50
N CYS A 176 13.07 -2.04 -12.25
CA CYS A 176 12.09 -2.95 -11.69
C CYS A 176 10.69 -2.61 -12.23
N ALA A 177 9.93 -3.60 -12.70
CA ALA A 177 8.62 -3.34 -13.30
C ALA A 177 7.55 -2.89 -12.28
N ARG A 178 7.66 -3.29 -11.01
CA ARG A 178 6.74 -2.85 -9.94
C ARG A 178 7.07 -1.44 -9.46
N CYS A 179 8.30 -1.23 -8.98
CA CYS A 179 8.66 0.00 -8.25
C CYS A 179 9.48 1.01 -9.06
N MET A 180 9.80 0.70 -10.32
CA MET A 180 10.53 1.57 -11.26
C MET A 180 11.94 1.99 -10.86
N ARG A 181 12.49 1.45 -9.78
CA ARG A 181 13.88 1.69 -9.41
C ARG A 181 14.83 1.09 -10.43
N GLY A 182 15.81 1.88 -10.86
CA GLY A 182 16.86 1.44 -11.77
C GLY A 182 17.79 0.41 -11.11
N ARG A 183 18.06 -0.70 -11.81
CA ARG A 183 18.92 -1.81 -11.38
C ARG A 183 20.29 -1.29 -10.92
N GLU A 184 21.04 -0.65 -11.82
CA GLU A 184 22.38 -0.17 -11.53
C GLU A 184 22.41 0.78 -10.32
N ARG A 185 21.41 1.66 -10.22
CA ARG A 185 21.27 2.59 -9.10
C ARG A 185 21.09 1.86 -7.77
N VAL A 186 20.20 0.87 -7.69
CA VAL A 186 19.98 0.14 -6.43
C VAL A 186 21.19 -0.72 -6.06
N PHE A 187 21.80 -1.39 -7.02
CA PHE A 187 23.02 -2.18 -6.79
C PHE A 187 24.19 -1.29 -6.35
N ALA A 188 24.39 -0.11 -6.96
CA ALA A 188 25.43 0.82 -6.56
C ALA A 188 25.19 1.41 -5.16
N ALA A 189 23.96 1.80 -4.85
CA ALA A 189 23.63 2.43 -3.57
C ALA A 189 23.71 1.47 -2.37
N LEU A 190 23.54 0.16 -2.59
CA LEU A 190 23.42 -0.85 -1.53
C LEU A 190 24.56 -1.85 -1.48
N ARG A 191 25.67 -1.62 -2.20
CA ARG A 191 26.89 -2.44 -2.04
C ARG A 191 27.32 -2.48 -0.57
N GLU A 192 27.76 -3.65 -0.12
CA GLU A 192 28.20 -3.87 1.27
C GLU A 192 29.38 -2.96 1.65
N ASP A 193 30.19 -2.56 0.66
CA ASP A 193 31.36 -1.68 0.81
C ASP A 193 31.12 -0.21 0.43
N GLY A 194 29.87 0.18 0.13
CA GLY A 194 29.54 1.56 -0.23
C GLY A 194 29.86 2.53 0.92
N PRO A 195 30.19 3.81 0.63
CA PRO A 195 30.64 4.76 1.66
C PRO A 195 29.62 4.87 2.80
N ARG A 196 29.97 4.24 3.93
CA ARG A 196 29.13 4.15 5.15
C ARG A 196 28.72 5.54 5.66
N GLY A 197 29.53 6.56 5.39
CA GLY A 197 29.33 7.94 5.84
C GLY A 197 28.22 8.73 5.15
N ASP A 198 27.72 8.30 3.98
CA ASP A 198 26.62 9.00 3.31
C ASP A 198 25.26 8.53 3.88
N PHE A 199 25.14 7.25 4.24
CA PHE A 199 23.92 6.71 4.82
C PHE A 199 23.56 7.33 6.18
N SER A 200 24.52 7.39 7.11
CA SER A 200 24.30 7.97 8.44
C SER A 200 23.88 9.44 8.34
N ASN A 201 24.51 10.20 7.45
CA ASN A 201 24.17 11.59 7.18
C ASN A 201 22.79 11.76 6.54
N ARG A 202 22.42 10.89 5.58
CA ARG A 202 21.08 10.90 4.96
C ARG A 202 19.98 10.51 5.96
N LEU A 203 20.23 9.52 6.82
CA LEU A 203 19.30 9.09 7.86
C LEU A 203 19.08 10.21 8.88
N ALA A 204 20.18 10.77 9.43
CA ALA A 204 20.11 11.90 10.36
C ALA A 204 19.41 13.12 9.73
N ARG A 205 19.63 13.38 8.43
CA ARG A 205 18.92 14.44 7.71
C ARG A 205 17.42 14.15 7.59
N ARG A 206 17.03 12.91 7.30
CA ARG A 206 15.63 12.49 7.18
C ARG A 206 14.90 12.55 8.52
N GLU A 207 15.51 12.06 9.59
CA GLU A 207 14.98 12.17 10.96
C GLU A 207 14.75 13.62 11.34
N ARG A 208 15.70 14.52 11.04
CA ARG A 208 15.53 15.97 11.25
C ARG A 208 14.36 16.54 10.45
N PHE A 209 14.15 16.11 9.21
CA PHE A 209 13.02 16.55 8.39
C PHE A 209 11.68 16.03 8.92
N GLU A 210 11.62 14.77 9.35
CA GLU A 210 10.41 14.16 9.91
C GLU A 210 10.05 14.79 11.26
N ALA A 211 11.03 14.96 12.16
CA ALA A 211 10.86 15.69 13.42
C ALA A 211 10.35 17.12 13.18
N ARG A 212 10.93 17.85 12.22
CA ARG A 212 10.47 19.19 11.86
C ARG A 212 9.03 19.20 11.32
N ARG A 213 8.64 18.19 10.54
CA ARG A 213 7.25 18.03 10.05
C ARG A 213 6.28 17.77 11.19
N GLU A 214 6.67 16.95 12.14
CA GLU A 214 5.87 16.62 13.31
C GLU A 214 5.72 17.82 14.25
N GLU A 215 6.80 18.55 14.51
CA GLU A 215 6.76 19.82 15.24
C GLU A 215 5.81 20.82 14.58
N LEU A 216 5.87 20.98 13.24
CA LEU A 216 4.96 21.85 12.50
C LEU A 216 3.50 21.39 12.62
N ARG A 217 3.23 20.08 12.58
CA ARG A 217 1.88 19.53 12.81
C ARG A 217 1.38 19.83 14.22
N LEU A 218 2.19 19.57 15.24
CA LEU A 218 1.85 19.85 16.64
C LEU A 218 1.63 21.34 16.89
N GLN A 219 2.44 22.21 16.27
CA GLN A 219 2.24 23.66 16.33
C GLN A 219 0.92 24.07 15.66
N TYR A 220 0.61 23.52 14.50
CA TYR A 220 -0.63 23.79 13.78
C TYR A 220 -1.86 23.33 14.58
N GLU A 221 -1.81 22.13 15.18
CA GLU A 221 -2.86 21.61 16.06
C GLU A 221 -3.05 22.48 17.31
N ARG A 222 -1.95 22.88 17.98
CA ARG A 222 -2.01 23.80 19.13
C ARG A 222 -2.61 25.15 18.74
N ALA A 223 -2.23 25.70 17.59
CA ALA A 223 -2.79 26.95 17.08
C ALA A 223 -4.29 26.83 16.79
N ASN A 224 -4.72 25.74 16.15
CA ASN A 224 -6.13 25.48 15.88
C ASN A 224 -6.94 25.23 17.15
N ARG A 225 -6.40 24.51 18.13
CA ARG A 225 -7.03 24.32 19.45
C ARG A 225 -7.23 25.65 20.16
N ARG A 226 -6.20 26.50 20.21
CA ARG A 226 -6.29 27.86 20.76
C ARG A 226 -7.33 28.71 20.03
N LYS A 227 -7.40 28.64 18.69
CA LYS A 227 -8.42 29.35 17.90
C LYS A 227 -9.82 28.84 18.23
N ARG A 228 -10.02 27.52 18.36
CA ARG A 228 -11.30 26.91 18.73
C ARG A 228 -11.72 27.31 20.15
N GLU A 229 -10.83 27.26 21.12
CA GLU A 229 -11.08 27.69 22.49
C GLU A 229 -11.45 29.18 22.57
N ARG A 230 -10.74 30.04 21.84
CA ARG A 230 -11.09 31.48 21.75
C ARG A 230 -12.48 31.68 21.15
N ARG A 231 -12.82 30.97 20.07
CA ARG A 231 -14.16 31.04 19.46
C ARG A 231 -15.25 30.59 20.44
N ILE A 232 -15.06 29.46 21.12
CA ILE A 232 -16.03 28.96 22.11
C ILE A 232 -16.18 29.95 23.28
N ARG A 233 -15.07 30.53 23.77
CA ARG A 233 -15.11 31.53 24.84
C ARG A 233 -15.86 32.79 24.42
N ILE A 234 -15.64 33.27 23.20
CA ILE A 234 -16.38 34.43 22.68
C ILE A 234 -17.87 34.11 22.56
N LEU A 235 -18.22 32.95 21.98
CA LEU A 235 -19.62 32.52 21.82
C LEU A 235 -20.35 32.37 23.15
N THR A 236 -19.69 31.79 24.16
CA THR A 236 -20.26 31.63 25.51
C THR A 236 -20.48 32.97 26.19
N ILE A 237 -19.51 33.90 26.12
CA ILE A 237 -19.67 35.25 26.67
C ILE A 237 -20.83 35.98 25.98
N THR A 238 -20.92 35.92 24.65
CA THR A 238 -22.01 36.57 23.90
C THR A 238 -23.39 35.98 24.23
N ALA A 239 -23.47 34.66 24.43
CA ALA A 239 -24.73 34.02 24.81
C ALA A 239 -25.19 34.44 26.22
N ILE A 240 -24.26 34.50 27.17
CA ILE A 240 -24.55 34.95 28.54
C ILE A 240 -25.00 36.41 28.55
N SER A 241 -24.33 37.30 27.80
CA SER A 241 -24.71 38.71 27.75
C SER A 241 -26.11 38.92 27.16
N VAL A 242 -26.48 38.17 26.11
CA VAL A 242 -27.83 38.22 25.52
C VAL A 242 -28.88 37.75 26.54
N LEU A 243 -28.60 36.69 27.30
CA LEU A 243 -29.51 36.16 28.32
C LEU A 243 -29.76 37.17 29.46
N ILE A 244 -28.72 37.88 29.90
CA ILE A 244 -28.82 38.93 30.92
C ILE A 244 -29.68 40.09 30.41
N VAL A 245 -29.48 40.55 29.17
CA VAL A 245 -30.29 41.63 28.59
C VAL A 245 -31.76 41.19 28.47
N ALA A 246 -32.02 39.97 27.99
CA ALA A 246 -33.38 39.45 27.87
C ALA A 246 -34.08 39.33 29.23
N THR A 247 -33.39 38.89 30.28
CA THR A 247 -33.95 38.82 31.64
C THR A 247 -34.23 40.20 32.22
N LEU A 248 -33.36 41.19 32.02
CA LEU A 248 -33.62 42.57 32.42
C LEU A 248 -34.83 43.17 31.71
N ILE A 249 -35.00 42.91 30.41
CA ILE A 249 -36.18 43.35 29.65
C ILE A 249 -37.45 42.69 30.20
N MET A 250 -37.43 41.38 30.43
CA MET A 250 -38.57 40.64 31.00
C MET A 250 -38.98 41.17 32.38
N VAL A 251 -38.01 41.42 33.27
CA VAL A 251 -38.27 42.00 34.60
C VAL A 251 -38.84 43.42 34.46
N GLY A 252 -38.31 44.24 33.54
CA GLY A 252 -38.85 45.57 33.26
C GLY A 252 -40.30 45.55 32.79
N ILE A 253 -40.66 44.62 31.89
CA ILE A 253 -42.04 44.43 31.44
C ILE A 253 -42.94 43.98 32.59
N LEU A 254 -42.49 43.03 33.42
CA LEU A 254 -43.25 42.53 34.57
C LEU A 254 -43.51 43.61 35.63
N LEU A 255 -42.50 44.41 35.96
CA LEU A 255 -42.66 45.53 36.89
C LEU A 255 -43.56 46.63 36.31
N GLY A 256 -43.46 46.91 35.00
CA GLY A 256 -44.36 47.83 34.31
C GLY A 256 -45.83 47.35 34.32
N TYR A 257 -46.05 46.04 34.27
CA TYR A 257 -47.38 45.42 34.34
C TYR A 257 -47.98 45.40 35.75
N ILE A 258 -47.17 45.46 36.80
CA ILE A 258 -47.63 45.50 38.21
C ILE A 258 -48.00 46.94 38.65
N VAL A 259 -47.45 47.95 37.99
CA VAL A 259 -47.63 49.38 38.35
C VAL A 259 -48.81 50.04 37.60
N TYR A 260 -49.38 49.37 36.60
CA TYR A 260 -50.57 49.79 35.86
C TYR A 260 -51.80 48.95 36.24
#